data_AF-A0A1F3GXR2-F1
#
_entry.id   AF-A0A1F3GXR2-F1
#
_cell.length_a   1.000
_cell.length_b   1.000
_cell.length_c   1.000
_cell.angle_alpha   90.00
_cell.angle_beta   90.00
_cell.angle_gamma   90.00
#
_symmetry.space_group_name_H-M   'P 1'
#
loop_
_entity.id
_entity.type
_entity.pdbx_description
1 polymer ?
#
loop_
_entity_poly.entity_id
_entity_poly.type
_entity_poly.pdbx_seq_one_letter_code
_entity_poly.pdbx_strand_id
1 'polypeptide(L)'
;MKHVEWNGFAFYDMIFPLFLFLAGVSMPYSFSNRVKNGASKQSIYLHALKRMILLVTLGMLYNGVFTSDIENMRFASVLGRIGVAWFFAAMIFLNSSLRGQIIWLVSILTGYCLLMLYVPVPGYGAGVLTPEGNLSGYIDRLLLPGKLYMDNIMEAEGILSTLPAIATALMGVLAGQFLKIDDQKINRMKKSVWIFTAGVMSIGAGLL
;
A
#
# COMPACT_ATOMS: atom_id res chain seq x y z
N MET A 1 17.22 -5.05 -17.96
CA MET A 1 17.44 -4.33 -16.69
C MET A 1 17.95 -5.35 -15.68
N LYS A 2 19.08 -5.09 -15.00
CA LYS A 2 19.56 -5.99 -13.94
C LYS A 2 18.73 -5.70 -12.69
N HIS A 3 17.94 -6.67 -12.23
CA HIS A 3 17.31 -6.57 -10.91
C HIS A 3 18.41 -6.53 -9.84
N VAL A 4 18.20 -5.73 -8.80
CA VAL A 4 19.08 -5.68 -7.62
C VAL A 4 19.06 -7.06 -6.96
N GLU A 5 20.11 -7.39 -6.20
CA GLU A 5 20.06 -8.57 -5.32
C GLU A 5 18.83 -8.50 -4.42
N TRP A 6 18.26 -9.65 -4.07
CA TRP A 6 17.03 -9.78 -3.30
C TRP A 6 16.99 -8.85 -2.07
N ASN A 7 18.13 -8.73 -1.37
CA ASN A 7 18.34 -7.74 -0.33
C ASN A 7 19.08 -6.53 -0.93
N GLY A 8 18.33 -5.65 -1.58
CA GLY A 8 18.89 -4.49 -2.28
C GLY A 8 17.92 -3.32 -2.32
N PHE A 9 18.45 -2.15 -2.66
CA PHE A 9 17.67 -0.92 -2.80
C PHE A 9 18.05 -0.20 -4.09
N ALA A 10 17.08 0.00 -4.96
CA ALA A 10 17.18 0.87 -6.12
C ALA A 10 16.29 2.11 -5.96
N PHE A 11 16.71 3.23 -6.54
CA PHE A 11 15.93 4.46 -6.54
C PHE A 11 14.49 4.27 -7.05
N TYR A 12 14.31 3.41 -8.06
CA TYR A 12 13.00 3.13 -8.65
C TYR A 12 12.05 2.37 -7.70
N ASP A 13 12.56 1.72 -6.65
CA ASP A 13 11.73 1.03 -5.65
C ASP A 13 10.91 2.03 -4.81
N MET A 14 11.32 3.29 -4.77
CA MET A 14 10.60 4.37 -4.09
C MET A 14 9.39 4.88 -4.85
N ILE A 15 9.30 4.63 -6.17
CA ILE A 15 8.25 5.22 -7.02
C ILE A 15 6.87 4.78 -6.54
N PHE A 16 6.68 3.47 -6.34
CA PHE A 16 5.39 2.93 -5.91
C PHE A 16 4.96 3.42 -4.51
N PRO A 17 5.80 3.32 -3.46
CA PRO A 17 5.49 3.87 -2.14
C PRO A 17 5.18 5.37 -2.19
N LEU A 18 5.90 6.15 -3.00
CA LEU A 18 5.67 7.58 -3.14
C LEU A 18 4.28 7.89 -3.71
N PHE A 19 3.89 7.21 -4.79
CA PHE A 19 2.54 7.38 -5.37
C PHE A 19 1.45 7.06 -4.36
N LEU A 20 1.61 5.98 -3.61
CA LEU A 20 0.62 5.55 -2.63
C LEU A 20 0.54 6.50 -1.43
N PHE A 21 1.69 6.98 -0.96
CA PHE A 21 1.78 8.02 0.06
C PHE A 21 1.09 9.32 -0.40
N LEU A 22 1.40 9.83 -1.59
CA LEU A 22 0.76 11.04 -2.14
C LEU A 22 -0.74 10.87 -2.34
N ALA A 23 -1.19 9.68 -2.77
CA ALA A 23 -2.60 9.35 -2.85
C ALA A 23 -3.28 9.43 -1.46
N GLY A 24 -2.59 8.98 -0.41
CA GLY A 24 -3.00 9.14 1.00
C GLY A 24 -3.07 10.60 1.44
N VAL A 25 -2.02 11.40 1.14
CA VAL A 25 -1.95 12.84 1.47
C VAL A 25 -3.15 13.60 0.90
N SER A 26 -3.66 13.21 -0.27
CA SER A 26 -4.80 13.85 -0.91
C SER A 26 -6.15 13.58 -0.19
N MET A 27 -6.29 12.48 0.57
CA MET A 27 -7.58 12.04 1.12
C MET A 27 -8.19 13.05 2.10
N PRO A 28 -7.47 13.58 3.12
CA PRO A 28 -8.05 14.52 4.06
C PRO A 28 -8.57 15.78 3.38
N TYR A 29 -7.92 16.25 2.31
CA TYR A 29 -8.38 17.40 1.53
C TYR A 29 -9.61 17.06 0.70
N SER A 30 -9.56 15.97 -0.08
CA SER A 30 -10.65 15.52 -0.95
C SER A 30 -11.94 15.25 -0.18
N PHE A 31 -11.87 14.43 0.88
CA PHE A 31 -13.06 14.10 1.67
C PHE A 31 -13.60 15.28 2.46
N SER A 32 -12.74 16.14 3.01
CA SER A 32 -13.20 17.36 3.68
C SER A 32 -13.92 18.31 2.73
N ASN A 33 -13.45 18.43 1.49
CA ASN A 33 -14.12 19.23 0.48
C ASN A 33 -15.49 18.66 0.10
N ARG A 34 -15.59 17.33 -0.05
CA ARG A 34 -16.88 16.66 -0.35
C ARG A 34 -17.89 16.82 0.79
N VAL A 35 -17.45 16.66 2.04
CA VAL A 35 -18.31 16.87 3.21
C VAL A 35 -18.77 18.33 3.30
N LYS A 36 -17.88 19.31 3.05
CA LYS A 36 -18.25 20.74 2.97
C LYS A 36 -19.29 21.02 1.89
N ASN A 37 -19.21 20.32 0.76
CA ASN A 37 -20.16 20.42 -0.35
C ASN A 37 -21.44 19.58 -0.16
N GLY A 38 -21.72 19.13 1.07
CA GLY A 38 -22.98 18.43 1.39
C GLY A 38 -23.05 16.96 0.94
N ALA A 39 -21.93 16.34 0.56
CA ALA A 39 -21.94 14.93 0.17
C ALA A 39 -22.31 14.02 1.36
N SER A 40 -23.23 13.08 1.14
CA SER A 40 -23.57 12.08 2.15
C SER A 40 -22.41 11.12 2.40
N LYS A 41 -22.33 10.55 3.60
CA LYS A 41 -21.33 9.52 3.94
C LYS A 41 -21.40 8.35 2.94
N GLN A 42 -22.61 7.85 2.65
CA GLN A 42 -22.82 6.75 1.70
C GLN A 42 -22.26 7.05 0.31
N SER A 43 -22.43 8.28 -0.19
CA SER A 43 -21.86 8.71 -1.48
C SER A 43 -20.32 8.67 -1.48
N ILE A 44 -19.67 8.96 -0.36
CA ILE A 44 -18.22 8.88 -0.22
C ILE A 44 -17.76 7.41 -0.23
N TYR A 45 -18.43 6.53 0.53
CA TYR A 45 -18.14 5.09 0.55
C TYR A 45 -18.31 4.44 -0.82
N LEU A 46 -19.45 4.68 -1.49
CA LEU A 46 -19.72 4.13 -2.82
C LEU A 46 -18.72 4.64 -3.86
N HIS A 47 -18.33 5.91 -3.79
CA HIS A 47 -17.30 6.44 -4.66
C HIS A 47 -15.93 5.78 -4.41
N ALA A 48 -15.56 5.57 -3.14
CA ALA A 48 -14.32 4.89 -2.79
C ALA A 48 -14.31 3.44 -3.31
N LEU A 49 -15.42 2.72 -3.13
CA LEU A 49 -15.59 1.35 -3.62
C LEU A 49 -15.55 1.29 -5.16
N LYS A 50 -16.26 2.18 -5.85
CA LYS A 50 -16.25 2.27 -7.31
C LYS A 50 -14.84 2.53 -7.84
N ARG A 51 -14.08 3.41 -7.19
CA ARG A 51 -12.69 3.69 -7.55
C ARG A 51 -11.80 2.45 -7.36
N MET A 52 -11.97 1.72 -6.26
CA MET A 52 -11.24 0.47 -6.02
C MET A 52 -11.51 -0.55 -7.13
N ILE A 53 -12.78 -0.83 -7.41
CA ILE A 53 -13.20 -1.79 -8.44
C ILE A 53 -12.65 -1.36 -9.80
N LEU A 54 -12.81 -0.09 -10.18
CA LEU A 54 -12.31 0.43 -11.45
C LEU A 54 -10.80 0.25 -11.60
N LEU A 55 -10.00 0.54 -10.57
CA LEU A 55 -8.55 0.40 -10.64
C LEU A 55 -8.10 -1.07 -10.66
N VAL A 56 -8.79 -1.94 -9.93
CA VAL A 56 -8.56 -3.39 -9.97
C VAL A 56 -8.88 -3.93 -11.36
N THR A 57 -10.05 -3.60 -11.91
CA THR A 57 -10.45 -4.01 -13.26
C THR A 57 -9.49 -3.46 -14.30
N LEU A 58 -9.16 -2.17 -14.29
CA LEU A 58 -8.21 -1.60 -15.25
C LEU A 58 -6.82 -2.24 -15.14
N GLY A 59 -6.36 -2.56 -13.93
CA GLY A 59 -5.09 -3.23 -13.72
C GLY A 59 -5.08 -4.65 -14.27
N MET A 60 -6.17 -5.38 -14.08
CA MET A 60 -6.43 -6.67 -14.71
C MET A 60 -6.45 -6.58 -16.24
N LEU A 61 -7.14 -5.58 -16.80
CA LEU A 61 -7.18 -5.36 -18.25
C LEU A 61 -5.81 -5.04 -18.84
N TYR A 62 -5.02 -4.20 -18.15
CA TYR A 62 -3.66 -3.86 -18.54
C TYR A 62 -2.75 -5.09 -18.59
N ASN A 63 -2.94 -6.03 -17.67
CA ASN A 63 -2.19 -7.29 -17.64
C ASN A 63 -2.74 -8.36 -18.60
N GLY A 64 -3.64 -8.00 -19.52
CA GLY A 64 -4.06 -8.87 -20.61
C GLY A 64 -5.26 -9.77 -20.29
N VAL A 65 -6.19 -9.38 -19.40
CA VAL A 65 -7.38 -10.19 -19.07
C VAL A 65 -8.25 -10.67 -20.25
N PHE A 66 -8.11 -10.06 -21.43
CA PHE A 66 -8.81 -10.49 -22.63
C PHE A 66 -8.02 -11.45 -23.54
N THR A 67 -6.79 -11.83 -23.18
CA THR A 67 -6.08 -12.90 -23.90
C THR A 67 -6.63 -14.25 -23.46
N SER A 68 -6.86 -15.16 -24.41
CA SER A 68 -7.43 -16.50 -24.14
C SER A 68 -6.53 -17.44 -23.32
N ASP A 69 -5.39 -16.93 -22.85
CA ASP A 69 -4.38 -17.67 -22.10
C ASP A 69 -4.37 -17.23 -20.63
N ILE A 70 -5.32 -17.79 -19.88
CA ILE A 70 -5.51 -17.51 -18.45
C ILE A 70 -4.30 -18.01 -17.62
N GLU A 71 -3.62 -19.07 -18.08
CA GLU A 71 -2.48 -19.67 -17.37
C GLU A 71 -1.26 -18.74 -17.35
N ASN A 72 -1.01 -18.01 -18.44
CA ASN A 72 0.10 -17.06 -18.52
C ASN A 72 -0.24 -15.65 -18.00
N MET A 73 -1.45 -15.44 -17.49
CA MET A 73 -1.95 -14.14 -17.12
C MET A 73 -1.55 -13.73 -15.69
N ARG A 74 -1.05 -12.51 -15.53
CA ARG A 74 -0.72 -11.93 -14.21
C ARG A 74 -1.91 -11.16 -13.66
N PHE A 75 -2.62 -11.70 -12.68
CA PHE A 75 -3.81 -11.03 -12.12
C PHE A 75 -3.48 -9.84 -11.21
N ALA A 76 -2.40 -9.96 -10.44
CA ALA A 76 -1.94 -8.87 -9.57
C ALA A 76 -1.34 -7.75 -10.41
N SER A 77 -1.73 -6.51 -10.08
CA SER A 77 -1.30 -5.33 -10.80
C SER A 77 -1.03 -4.18 -9.85
N VAL A 78 -0.08 -3.33 -10.21
CA VAL A 78 0.26 -2.12 -9.45
C VAL A 78 -0.98 -1.23 -9.30
N LEU A 79 -1.75 -1.08 -10.38
CA LEU A 79 -2.96 -0.27 -10.39
C LEU A 79 -4.04 -0.81 -9.45
N GLY A 80 -4.27 -2.13 -9.47
CA GLY A 80 -5.20 -2.81 -8.57
C GLY A 80 -4.77 -2.67 -7.11
N ARG A 81 -3.47 -2.86 -6.82
CA ARG A 81 -2.91 -2.71 -5.48
C ARG A 81 -3.07 -1.29 -4.93
N ILE A 82 -2.83 -0.26 -5.77
CA ILE A 82 -3.11 1.14 -5.39
C ILE A 82 -4.60 1.32 -5.07
N GLY A 83 -5.49 0.75 -5.87
CA GLY A 83 -6.94 0.81 -5.65
C GLY A 83 -7.35 0.23 -4.31
N VAL A 84 -6.89 -0.99 -4.00
CA VAL A 84 -7.20 -1.71 -2.76
C VAL A 84 -6.59 -1.01 -1.54
N ALA A 85 -5.29 -0.70 -1.59
CA ALA A 85 -4.60 -0.06 -0.47
C ALA A 85 -5.20 1.32 -0.14
N TRP A 86 -5.50 2.12 -1.16
CA TRP A 86 -6.17 3.40 -1.00
C TRP A 86 -7.57 3.24 -0.40
N PHE A 87 -8.35 2.24 -0.83
CA PHE A 87 -9.69 2.00 -0.31
C PHE A 87 -9.68 1.68 1.19
N PHE A 88 -8.86 0.72 1.62
CA PHE A 88 -8.79 0.36 3.04
C PHE A 88 -8.23 1.49 3.90
N ALA A 89 -7.22 2.22 3.43
CA ALA A 89 -6.75 3.41 4.12
C ALA A 89 -7.85 4.49 4.23
N ALA A 90 -8.68 4.67 3.20
CA ALA A 90 -9.84 5.56 3.26
C ALA A 90 -10.89 5.06 4.27
N MET A 91 -11.17 3.76 4.34
CA MET A 91 -12.09 3.20 5.32
C MET A 91 -11.61 3.46 6.75
N ILE A 92 -10.31 3.23 7.01
CA ILE A 92 -9.70 3.50 8.30
C ILE A 92 -9.81 5.00 8.62
N PHE A 93 -9.42 5.87 7.69
CA PHE A 93 -9.49 7.32 7.87
C PHE A 93 -10.91 7.81 8.19
N LEU A 94 -11.93 7.32 7.48
CA LEU A 94 -13.31 7.77 7.64
C LEU A 94 -13.97 7.25 8.93
N ASN A 95 -13.48 6.14 9.49
CA ASN A 95 -14.08 5.48 10.65
C ASN A 95 -13.25 5.56 11.93
N SER A 96 -12.06 6.18 11.91
CA SER A 96 -11.20 6.24 13.09
C SER A 96 -10.64 7.64 13.36
N SER A 97 -10.46 7.93 14.66
CA SER A 97 -9.78 9.13 15.13
C SER A 97 -8.29 9.08 14.79
N LEU A 98 -7.58 10.20 14.91
CA LEU A 98 -6.12 10.25 14.71
C LEU A 98 -5.37 9.16 15.49
N ARG A 99 -5.75 8.93 16.76
CA ARG A 99 -5.18 7.86 17.58
C ARG A 99 -5.49 6.48 17.00
N GLY A 100 -6.72 6.26 16.55
CA GLY A 100 -7.12 5.02 15.88
C GLY A 100 -6.34 4.78 14.59
N GLN A 101 -6.08 5.81 13.79
CA GLN A 101 -5.28 5.72 12.56
C GLN A 101 -3.83 5.32 12.85
N ILE A 102 -3.24 5.88 13.91
CA ILE A 102 -1.89 5.49 14.37
C ILE A 102 -1.88 4.03 14.86
N ILE A 103 -2.88 3.63 15.64
CA ILE A 103 -3.00 2.23 16.09
C ILE A 103 -3.11 1.30 14.87
N TRP A 104 -3.96 1.60 13.89
CA TRP A 104 -4.06 0.81 12.66
C TRP A 104 -2.74 0.74 11.92
N LEU A 105 -2.04 1.87 11.75
CA LEU A 105 -0.73 1.92 11.09
C LEU A 105 0.28 0.99 11.77
N VAL A 106 0.44 1.13 13.09
CA VAL A 106 1.39 0.32 13.87
C VAL A 106 0.99 -1.15 13.89
N SER A 107 -0.30 -1.46 14.06
CA SER A 107 -0.82 -2.82 14.07
C SER A 107 -0.66 -3.52 12.72
N ILE A 108 -0.86 -2.82 11.60
CA ILE A 108 -0.66 -3.41 10.26
C ILE A 108 0.82 -3.74 10.03
N LEU A 109 1.73 -2.80 10.33
CA LEU A 109 3.17 -3.01 10.14
C LEU A 109 3.72 -4.09 11.07
N THR A 110 3.37 -4.02 12.35
CA THR A 110 3.80 -5.01 13.35
C THR A 110 3.18 -6.37 13.05
N GLY A 111 1.89 -6.42 12.74
CA GLY A 111 1.19 -7.65 12.37
C GLY A 111 1.80 -8.30 11.14
N TYR A 112 2.08 -7.53 10.08
CA TYR A 112 2.76 -8.04 8.89
C TYR A 112 4.15 -8.61 9.23
N CYS A 113 4.94 -7.88 10.02
CA CYS A 113 6.26 -8.35 10.45
C CYS A 113 6.19 -9.65 11.25
N LEU A 114 5.28 -9.73 12.23
CA LEU A 114 5.06 -10.93 13.03
C LEU A 114 4.59 -12.11 12.18
N LEU A 115 3.71 -11.88 11.21
CA LEU A 115 3.28 -12.93 10.28
C LEU A 115 4.48 -13.48 9.50
N MET A 116 5.31 -12.61 8.92
CA MET A 116 6.48 -13.02 8.14
C MET A 116 7.54 -13.75 8.98
N LEU A 117 7.68 -13.41 10.26
CA LEU A 117 8.70 -14.00 11.14
C LEU A 117 8.26 -15.28 11.83
N TYR A 118 6.99 -15.41 12.22
CA TYR A 118 6.55 -16.48 13.11
C TYR A 118 5.61 -17.50 12.49
N VAL A 119 4.98 -17.20 11.35
CA VAL A 119 4.12 -18.19 10.67
C VAL A 119 5.01 -19.12 9.85
N PRO A 120 5.01 -20.44 10.12
CA PRO A 120 5.83 -21.38 9.37
C PRO A 120 5.26 -21.61 7.97
N VAL A 121 6.12 -21.50 6.97
CA VAL A 121 5.81 -21.84 5.57
C VAL A 121 6.11 -23.33 5.34
N PRO A 122 5.16 -24.12 4.80
CA PRO A 122 5.39 -25.52 4.49
C PRO A 122 6.61 -25.73 3.60
N GLY A 123 7.53 -26.60 4.03
CA GLY A 123 8.78 -26.91 3.33
C GLY A 123 9.96 -25.96 3.62
N TYR A 124 9.74 -24.83 4.31
CA TYR A 124 10.80 -23.85 4.61
C TYR A 124 10.95 -23.54 6.10
N GLY A 125 9.85 -23.55 6.87
CA GLY A 125 9.83 -23.17 8.28
C GLY A 125 9.40 -21.71 8.51
N ALA A 126 9.53 -21.23 9.75
CA ALA A 126 9.18 -19.85 10.12
C ALA A 126 10.39 -18.92 9.97
N GLY A 127 10.14 -17.65 9.65
CA GLY A 127 11.17 -16.60 9.60
C GLY A 127 12.05 -16.63 8.34
N VAL A 128 11.71 -17.45 7.35
CA VAL A 128 12.40 -17.47 6.06
C VAL A 128 11.91 -16.31 5.20
N LEU A 129 12.81 -15.38 4.86
CA LEU A 129 12.50 -14.19 4.06
C LEU A 129 13.08 -14.24 2.63
N THR A 130 13.45 -15.42 2.14
CA THR A 130 13.95 -15.59 0.76
C THR A 130 12.81 -15.50 -0.26
N PRO A 131 13.08 -15.25 -1.55
CA PRO A 131 12.03 -15.18 -2.58
C PRO A 131 11.12 -16.42 -2.59
N GLU A 132 11.71 -17.60 -2.40
CA GLU A 132 11.02 -18.90 -2.53
C GLU A 132 10.22 -19.26 -1.28
N GLY A 133 10.83 -19.01 -0.12
CA GLY A 133 10.36 -19.51 1.17
C GLY A 133 9.54 -18.53 2.00
N ASN A 134 9.38 -17.29 1.56
CA ASN A 134 8.64 -16.29 2.34
C ASN A 134 7.12 -16.51 2.31
N LEU A 135 6.47 -16.09 3.40
CA LEU A 135 5.03 -16.29 3.60
C LEU A 135 4.17 -15.56 2.55
N SER A 136 4.55 -14.35 2.13
CA SER A 136 3.80 -13.62 1.11
C SER A 136 3.76 -14.40 -0.20
N GLY A 137 4.91 -14.83 -0.70
CA GLY A 137 5.00 -15.63 -1.92
C GLY A 137 4.24 -16.95 -1.82
N TYR A 138 4.26 -17.60 -0.64
CA TYR A 138 3.46 -18.81 -0.41
C TYR A 138 1.94 -18.55 -0.52
N ILE A 139 1.44 -17.48 0.09
CA ILE A 139 0.01 -17.10 -0.02
C ILE A 139 -0.36 -16.73 -1.45
N ASP A 140 0.52 -16.01 -2.14
CA ASP A 140 0.30 -15.61 -3.53
C ASP A 140 0.17 -16.83 -4.44
N ARG A 141 1.04 -17.85 -4.30
CA ARG A 141 0.96 -19.12 -5.04
C ARG A 141 -0.31 -19.94 -4.74
N LEU A 142 -0.90 -19.77 -3.56
CA LEU A 142 -2.10 -20.51 -3.17
C LEU A 142 -3.38 -19.84 -3.70
N LEU A 143 -3.41 -18.51 -3.72
CA LEU A 143 -4.64 -17.74 -3.91
C LEU A 143 -4.72 -16.98 -5.23
N LEU A 144 -3.58 -16.60 -5.83
CA LEU A 144 -3.56 -15.88 -7.09
C LEU A 144 -3.55 -16.88 -8.27
N PRO A 145 -4.54 -16.81 -9.16
CA PRO A 145 -4.53 -17.63 -10.38
C PRO A 145 -3.51 -17.10 -11.40
N GLY A 146 -3.21 -17.94 -12.38
CA GLY A 146 -2.33 -17.60 -13.51
C GLY A 146 -0.85 -17.58 -13.15
N LYS A 147 -0.10 -16.71 -13.83
CA LYS A 147 1.34 -16.57 -13.64
C LYS A 147 1.64 -15.52 -12.56
N LEU A 148 2.60 -15.78 -11.70
CA LEU A 148 3.18 -14.78 -10.79
C LEU A 148 4.47 -14.21 -11.35
N TYR A 149 4.90 -13.10 -10.77
CA TYR A 149 6.23 -12.54 -10.97
C TYR A 149 7.35 -13.56 -10.63
N MET A 150 8.57 -13.30 -11.10
CA MET A 150 9.75 -14.18 -10.90
C MET A 150 9.45 -15.67 -11.14
N ASP A 151 8.91 -16.03 -12.31
CA ASP A 151 8.64 -17.42 -12.71
C ASP A 151 7.84 -18.24 -11.69
N ASN A 152 6.70 -17.70 -11.23
CA ASN A 152 5.80 -18.32 -10.25
C ASN A 152 6.36 -18.45 -8.83
N ILE A 153 7.51 -17.84 -8.54
CA ILE A 153 8.09 -17.85 -7.20
C ILE A 153 7.38 -16.86 -6.29
N MET A 154 7.09 -15.64 -6.74
CA MET A 154 6.51 -14.61 -5.86
C MET A 154 5.73 -13.58 -6.68
N GLU A 155 4.78 -12.88 -6.07
CA GLU A 155 4.18 -11.70 -6.67
C GLU A 155 4.58 -10.41 -5.93
N ALA A 156 5.11 -9.43 -6.66
CA ALA A 156 5.48 -8.14 -6.09
C ALA A 156 4.23 -7.39 -5.62
N GLU A 157 3.10 -7.56 -6.31
CA GLU A 157 1.80 -6.99 -6.00
C GLU A 157 0.84 -7.94 -5.27
N GLY A 158 1.41 -8.88 -4.51
CA GLY A 158 0.69 -9.93 -3.79
C GLY A 158 -0.35 -9.49 -2.77
N ILE A 159 -1.11 -10.47 -2.28
CA ILE A 159 -2.24 -10.28 -1.37
C ILE A 159 -1.73 -9.84 -0.01
N LEU A 160 -0.82 -10.60 0.59
CA LEU A 160 -0.33 -10.31 1.94
C LEU A 160 0.52 -9.03 1.95
N SER A 161 1.33 -8.82 0.92
CA SER A 161 2.12 -7.60 0.75
C SER A 161 1.27 -6.35 0.50
N THR A 162 -0.04 -6.47 0.26
CA THR A 162 -0.94 -5.31 0.23
C THR A 162 -1.16 -4.68 1.61
N LEU A 163 -0.92 -5.42 2.71
CA LEU A 163 -0.98 -4.87 4.07
C LEU A 163 -0.02 -3.69 4.29
N PRO A 164 1.31 -3.81 4.07
CA PRO A 164 2.21 -2.67 4.18
C PRO A 164 1.90 -1.57 3.16
N ALA A 165 1.27 -1.87 2.01
CA ALA A 165 0.79 -0.84 1.10
C ALA A 165 -0.34 0.01 1.72
N ILE A 166 -1.29 -0.60 2.44
CA ILE A 166 -2.32 0.13 3.22
C ILE A 166 -1.65 1.04 4.26
N ALA A 167 -0.63 0.53 4.96
CA ALA A 167 0.15 1.33 5.92
C ALA A 167 0.81 2.55 5.26
N THR A 168 1.40 2.40 4.07
CA THR A 168 1.98 3.52 3.31
C THR A 168 0.94 4.56 2.93
N ALA A 169 -0.25 4.14 2.48
CA ALA A 169 -1.36 5.06 2.23
C ALA A 169 -1.78 5.79 3.52
N LEU A 170 -1.85 5.10 4.67
CA LEU A 170 -2.16 5.69 5.97
C LEU A 170 -1.11 6.70 6.45
N MET A 171 0.18 6.43 6.23
CA MET A 171 1.24 7.41 6.49
C MET A 171 1.00 8.70 5.69
N GLY A 172 0.59 8.55 4.43
CA GLY A 172 0.15 9.66 3.59
C GLY A 172 -1.03 10.42 4.19
N VAL A 173 -2.06 9.71 4.65
CA VAL A 173 -3.24 10.30 5.31
C VAL A 173 -2.83 11.15 6.52
N LEU A 174 -1.99 10.60 7.41
CA LEU A 174 -1.50 11.31 8.60
C LEU A 174 -0.71 12.57 8.23
N ALA A 175 0.17 12.47 7.22
CA ALA A 175 0.90 13.62 6.69
C ALA A 175 -0.04 14.69 6.10
N GLY A 176 -1.07 14.27 5.36
CA GLY A 176 -2.09 15.16 4.81
C GLY A 176 -2.92 15.86 5.90
N GLN A 177 -3.27 15.15 6.98
CA GLN A 177 -3.93 15.76 8.13
C GLN A 177 -3.02 16.79 8.80
N PHE A 178 -1.74 16.47 9.01
CA PHE A 178 -0.76 17.38 9.60
C PHE A 178 -0.55 18.66 8.78
N LEU A 179 -0.48 18.54 7.46
CA LEU A 179 -0.39 19.67 6.53
C LEU A 179 -1.65 20.54 6.53
N LYS A 180 -2.82 19.94 6.81
CA LYS A 180 -4.11 20.64 6.84
C LYS A 180 -4.36 21.40 8.15
N ILE A 181 -3.67 21.08 9.24
CA ILE A 181 -3.77 21.83 10.50
C ILE A 181 -3.41 23.30 10.20
N ASP A 182 -4.34 24.21 10.47
CA ASP A 182 -4.08 25.64 10.35
C ASP A 182 -3.50 26.12 11.67
N ASP A 183 -2.17 26.28 11.70
CA ASP A 183 -1.44 26.73 12.88
C ASP A 183 -0.64 27.98 12.50
N GLN A 184 -1.01 29.10 13.12
CA GLN A 184 -0.37 30.40 12.95
C GLN A 184 1.14 30.37 13.29
N LYS A 185 1.60 29.40 14.10
CA LYS A 185 3.00 29.26 14.51
C LYS A 185 3.85 28.44 13.55
N ILE A 186 3.26 27.56 12.73
CA ILE A 186 3.99 26.65 11.84
C ILE A 186 3.51 26.81 10.39
N ASN A 187 4.27 27.62 9.63
CA ASN A 187 4.16 27.76 8.18
C ASN A 187 4.19 26.39 7.47
N ARG A 188 3.37 26.23 6.41
CA ARG A 188 3.36 25.08 5.49
C ARG A 188 4.75 24.60 5.07
N MET A 189 5.67 25.50 4.74
CA MET A 189 7.05 25.17 4.35
C MET A 189 7.80 24.40 5.45
N LYS A 190 7.67 24.82 6.72
CA LYS A 190 8.28 24.11 7.85
C LYS A 190 7.71 22.71 8.00
N LYS A 191 6.39 22.54 7.80
CA LYS A 191 5.73 21.22 7.83
C LYS A 191 6.24 20.31 6.71
N SER A 192 6.40 20.85 5.50
CA SER A 192 6.99 20.11 4.37
C SER A 192 8.41 19.66 4.67
N VAL A 193 9.24 20.52 5.28
CA VAL A 193 10.61 20.15 5.69
C VAL A 193 10.60 19.06 6.75
N TRP A 194 9.68 19.09 7.72
CA TRP A 194 9.56 18.03 8.73
C TRP A 194 9.18 16.68 8.11
N ILE A 195 8.23 16.66 7.17
CA ILE A 195 7.85 15.42 6.46
C ILE A 195 9.02 14.91 5.62
N PHE A 196 9.74 15.81 4.92
CA PHE A 196 10.90 15.45 4.13
C PHE A 196 12.02 14.85 4.99
N THR A 197 12.38 15.51 6.09
CA THR A 197 13.41 15.04 7.01
C THR A 197 13.02 13.72 7.68
N ALA A 198 11.77 13.55 8.09
CA ALA A 198 11.25 12.27 8.58
C ALA A 198 11.39 11.16 7.52
N GLY A 199 11.06 11.45 6.26
CA GLY A 199 11.24 10.51 5.15
C GLY A 199 12.69 10.09 4.94
N VAL A 200 13.63 11.04 4.93
CA VAL A 200 15.07 10.76 4.80
C VAL A 200 15.58 9.91 5.97
N MET A 201 15.18 10.23 7.20
CA MET A 201 15.56 9.45 8.38
C MET A 201 15.01 8.01 8.32
N SER A 202 13.75 7.83 7.90
CA SER A 202 13.16 6.50 7.75
C SER A 202 13.86 5.65 6.68
N ILE A 203 14.29 6.26 5.57
CA ILE A 203 15.09 5.57 4.55
C ILE A 203 16.44 5.17 5.13
N GLY A 204 17.11 6.09 5.83
CA GLY A 204 18.38 5.81 6.50
C GLY A 204 18.28 4.65 7.50
N ALA A 205 17.22 4.64 8.31
CA ALA A 205 16.96 3.56 9.27
C ALA A 205 16.64 2.21 8.60
N GLY A 206 16.04 2.23 7.40
CA GLY A 206 15.76 1.01 6.64
C GLY A 206 16.96 0.44 5.88
N LEU A 207 18.05 1.19 5.77
CA LEU A 207 19.30 0.75 5.13
C LEU A 207 20.34 0.21 6.13
N LEU A 208 20.08 0.33 7.44
CA LEU A 208 20.89 -0.20 8.54
C LEU A 208 20.46 -1.63 8.89
#